data_AF-A0A932V598-F1
#
_entry.id   AF-A0A932V598-F1
#
_cell.length_a   1.000
_cell.length_b   1.000
_cell.length_c   1.000
_cell.angle_alpha   90.00
_cell.angle_beta   90.00
_cell.angle_gamma   90.00
#
_symmetry.space_group_name_H-M   'P 1'
#
loop_
_entity.id
_entity.type
_entity.pdbx_description
1 polymer ?
#
loop_
_entity_poly.entity_id
_entity_poly.type
_entity_poly.pdbx_seq_one_letter_code
_entity_poly.pdbx_strand_id
1 'polypeptide(L)'
;MTTVQRFEQLEAWQRARELAQEVYAITGKGSFAKDFILRDQIRRAAVSVVANIAEGFERSGRGEFIQFLAVAKGSVGELRSHVYIAHDQGYLSKAEFERLSDLAIRTAQLVGGLMNYLRGSSIKGTKFKKVVGLSVVSTRGDFAQRET
;
A
#
# COMPACT_ATOMS: atom_id res chain seq x y z
N MET A 1 -10.58 18.67 -8.48
CA MET A 1 -10.09 17.57 -7.61
C MET A 1 -8.59 17.74 -7.43
N THR A 2 -8.13 17.81 -6.20
CA THR A 2 -6.70 17.95 -5.87
C THR A 2 -5.95 16.69 -6.31
N THR A 3 -4.86 16.87 -7.05
CA THR A 3 -3.99 15.75 -7.43
C THR A 3 -3.29 15.21 -6.19
N VAL A 4 -3.48 13.93 -5.87
CA VAL A 4 -2.70 13.24 -4.84
C VAL A 4 -1.25 13.17 -5.30
N GLN A 5 -0.33 13.71 -4.49
CA GLN A 5 1.10 13.78 -4.82
C GLN A 5 1.94 12.79 -4.01
N ARG A 6 1.43 12.35 -2.85
CA ARG A 6 2.14 11.41 -1.96
C ARG A 6 1.16 10.39 -1.39
N PHE A 7 1.64 9.17 -1.11
CA PHE A 7 0.78 8.10 -0.63
C PHE A 7 0.16 8.39 0.75
N GLU A 8 0.77 9.25 1.58
CA GLU A 8 0.26 9.60 2.90
C GLU A 8 -1.06 10.39 2.84
N GLN A 9 -1.39 10.95 1.68
CA GLN A 9 -2.67 11.62 1.44
C GLN A 9 -3.79 10.62 1.12
N LEU A 10 -3.46 9.35 0.84
CA LEU A 10 -4.46 8.32 0.57
C LEU A 10 -5.14 7.90 1.86
N GLU A 11 -6.46 8.04 1.92
CA GLU A 11 -7.26 7.58 3.07
C GLU A 11 -7.05 6.07 3.33
N ALA A 12 -6.93 5.28 2.26
CA ALA A 12 -6.62 3.85 2.36
C ALA A 12 -5.30 3.58 3.10
N TRP A 13 -4.27 4.40 2.86
CA TRP A 13 -2.98 4.27 3.54
C TRP A 13 -3.08 4.73 5.00
N GLN A 14 -3.77 5.83 5.26
CA GLN A 14 -3.96 6.34 6.62
C GLN A 14 -4.66 5.30 7.51
N ARG A 15 -5.73 4.66 7.02
CA ARG A 15 -6.42 3.59 7.74
C ARG A 15 -5.59 2.32 7.87
N ALA A 16 -4.81 1.96 6.86
CA ALA A 16 -3.86 0.86 6.99
C ALA A 16 -2.81 1.12 8.10
N ARG A 17 -2.34 2.37 8.23
CA ARG A 17 -1.41 2.76 9.30
C ARG A 17 -2.05 2.70 10.68
N GLU A 18 -3.28 3.16 10.82
CA GLU A 18 -4.06 3.01 12.06
C GLU A 18 -4.27 1.54 12.42
N LEU A 19 -4.61 0.70 11.43
CA LEU A 19 -4.75 -0.76 11.61
C LEU A 19 -3.45 -1.40 12.12
N ALA A 20 -2.31 -1.03 11.55
CA ALA A 20 -1.01 -1.50 12.02
C ALA A 20 -0.74 -1.07 13.47
N GLN A 21 -1.03 0.19 13.83
CA GLN A 21 -0.85 0.67 15.20
C GLN A 21 -1.69 -0.13 16.21
N GLU A 22 -2.98 -0.35 15.91
CA GLU A 22 -3.87 -1.13 16.78
C GLU A 22 -3.37 -2.58 16.93
N VAL A 23 -2.95 -3.20 15.82
CA VAL A 23 -2.33 -4.54 15.85
C VAL A 23 -1.13 -4.58 16.79
N TYR A 24 -0.20 -3.63 16.70
CA TYR A 24 0.96 -3.62 17.60
C TYR A 24 0.53 -3.41 19.06
N ALA A 25 -0.46 -2.55 19.31
CA ALA A 25 -0.97 -2.27 20.64
C ALA A 25 -1.61 -3.51 21.30
N ILE A 26 -2.48 -4.26 20.61
CA ILE A 26 -3.14 -5.45 21.19
C ILE A 26 -2.18 -6.63 21.33
N THR A 27 -1.31 -6.83 20.33
CA THR A 27 -0.41 -7.99 20.28
C THR A 27 0.79 -7.84 21.23
N GLY A 28 0.99 -6.65 21.79
CA GLY A 28 2.00 -6.37 22.81
C GLY A 28 1.55 -6.63 24.26
N LYS A 29 0.31 -7.10 24.47
CA LYS A 29 -0.28 -7.25 25.81
C LYS A 29 -0.39 -8.71 26.25
N GLY A 30 -0.30 -8.93 27.57
CA GLY A 30 -0.74 -10.16 28.23
C GLY A 30 -0.13 -11.47 27.68
N SER A 31 -0.98 -12.50 27.58
CA SER A 31 -0.63 -13.80 27.01
C SER A 31 -0.37 -13.71 25.51
N PHE A 32 -1.02 -12.80 24.79
CA PHE A 32 -0.85 -12.65 23.35
C PHE A 32 0.59 -12.28 22.97
N ALA A 33 1.25 -11.44 23.77
CA ALA A 33 2.64 -11.06 23.56
C ALA A 33 3.62 -12.25 23.53
N LYS A 34 3.23 -13.38 24.14
CA LYS A 34 4.02 -14.61 24.28
C LYS A 34 3.74 -15.65 23.18
N ASP A 35 2.65 -15.53 22.43
CA ASP A 35 2.41 -16.35 21.23
C ASP A 35 3.15 -15.72 20.05
N PHE A 36 4.46 -15.97 19.98
CA PHE A 36 5.34 -15.38 18.98
C PHE A 36 4.87 -15.66 17.54
N ILE A 37 4.30 -16.84 17.27
CA ILE A 37 3.91 -17.25 15.92
C ILE A 37 2.71 -16.42 15.44
N LEU A 38 1.60 -16.45 16.18
CA LEU A 38 0.39 -15.74 15.79
C LEU A 38 0.60 -14.23 15.82
N ARG A 39 1.30 -13.73 16.85
CA ARG A 39 1.67 -12.32 17.00
C ARG A 39 2.43 -11.81 15.78
N ASP A 40 3.45 -12.55 15.33
CA ASP A 40 4.31 -12.12 14.23
C ASP A 40 3.61 -12.28 12.87
N GLN A 41 2.72 -13.25 12.70
CA GLN A 41 1.87 -13.35 11.50
C GLN A 41 0.93 -12.14 11.37
N ILE A 42 0.22 -11.77 12.44
CA ILE A 42 -0.71 -10.62 12.43
C ILE A 42 0.04 -9.31 12.19
N ARG A 43 1.18 -9.11 12.86
CA ARG A 43 2.02 -7.90 12.66
C ARG A 43 2.54 -7.80 11.23
N ARG A 44 3.04 -8.90 10.65
CA ARG A 44 3.51 -8.92 9.26
C ARG A 44 2.40 -8.63 8.27
N ALA A 45 1.23 -9.23 8.46
CA ALA A 45 0.06 -8.94 7.63
C ALA A 45 -0.29 -7.45 7.68
N ALA A 46 -0.35 -6.84 8.87
CA ALA A 46 -0.67 -5.41 9.02
C ALA A 46 0.37 -4.49 8.36
N VAL A 47 1.67 -4.76 8.57
CA VAL A 47 2.77 -4.00 7.96
C VAL A 47 2.73 -4.14 6.42
N SER A 48 2.43 -5.34 5.92
CA SER A 48 2.30 -5.60 4.48
C SER A 48 1.24 -4.72 3.83
N VAL A 49 0.10 -4.46 4.49
CA VAL A 49 -0.94 -3.57 3.96
C VAL A 49 -0.39 -2.15 3.73
N VAL A 50 0.28 -1.59 4.74
CA VAL A 50 0.87 -0.24 4.67
C VAL A 50 1.94 -0.17 3.58
N ALA A 51 2.85 -1.14 3.57
CA ALA A 51 3.98 -1.19 2.65
C ALA A 51 3.53 -1.32 1.19
N ASN A 52 2.58 -2.22 0.89
CA ASN A 52 2.11 -2.42 -0.47
C ASN A 52 1.36 -1.20 -1.02
N ILE A 53 0.59 -0.48 -0.21
CA ILE A 53 -0.08 0.75 -0.67
C ILE A 53 0.97 1.82 -1.04
N ALA A 54 1.98 2.01 -0.19
CA ALA A 54 3.05 2.98 -0.44
C ALA A 54 3.89 2.60 -1.66
N GLU A 55 4.36 1.35 -1.71
CA GLU A 55 5.19 0.87 -2.83
C GLU A 55 4.44 0.96 -4.15
N GLY A 56 3.19 0.50 -4.20
CA GLY A 56 2.36 0.58 -5.41
C GLY A 56 2.16 2.00 -5.91
N PHE A 57 2.02 2.97 -5.01
CA PHE A 57 1.90 4.39 -5.35
C PHE A 57 3.20 4.92 -5.99
N GLU A 58 4.36 4.63 -5.38
CA GLU A 58 5.67 5.08 -5.86
C GLU A 58 6.04 4.51 -7.24
N ARG A 59 5.50 3.34 -7.62
CA ARG A 59 5.68 2.78 -8.97
C ARG A 59 5.14 3.68 -10.08
N SER A 60 4.30 4.68 -9.78
CA SER A 60 3.86 5.69 -10.75
C SER A 60 3.10 5.16 -11.98
N GLY A 61 2.69 3.88 -11.94
CA GLY A 61 1.95 3.19 -12.99
C GLY A 61 0.62 2.68 -12.46
N ARG A 62 -0.47 2.99 -13.16
CA ARG A 62 -1.84 2.60 -12.74
C ARG A 62 -1.99 1.09 -12.59
N GLY A 63 -1.47 0.31 -13.54
CA GLY A 63 -1.59 -1.15 -13.53
C GLY A 63 -0.86 -1.80 -12.36
N GLU A 64 0.39 -1.41 -12.12
CA GLU A 64 1.16 -1.90 -10.96
C GLU A 64 0.51 -1.45 -9.67
N PHE A 65 0.06 -0.19 -9.57
CA PHE A 65 -0.57 0.28 -8.34
C PHE A 65 -1.80 -0.58 -8.00
N ILE A 66 -2.65 -0.93 -8.99
CA ILE A 66 -3.76 -1.85 -8.79
C ILE A 66 -3.28 -3.24 -8.30
N GLN A 67 -2.18 -3.76 -8.84
CA GLN A 67 -1.62 -5.05 -8.41
C GLN A 67 -1.16 -5.01 -6.95
N PHE A 68 -0.41 -3.99 -6.55
CA PHE A 68 0.03 -3.79 -5.17
C PHE A 68 -1.16 -3.59 -4.21
N LEU A 69 -2.19 -2.86 -4.62
CA LEU A 69 -3.43 -2.73 -3.85
C LEU A 69 -4.17 -4.06 -3.71
N ALA A 70 -4.11 -4.95 -4.71
CA ALA A 70 -4.67 -6.30 -4.59
C ALA A 70 -3.93 -7.13 -3.53
N VAL A 71 -2.60 -7.04 -3.48
CA VAL A 71 -1.78 -7.67 -2.43
C VAL A 71 -2.14 -7.09 -1.07
N ALA A 72 -2.22 -5.76 -0.93
CA ALA A 72 -2.62 -5.11 0.31
C ALA A 72 -4.00 -5.59 0.78
N LYS A 73 -4.99 -5.67 -0.12
CA LYS A 73 -6.33 -6.18 0.20
C LYS A 73 -6.29 -7.65 0.65
N GLY A 74 -5.44 -8.47 0.04
CA GLY A 74 -5.18 -9.86 0.44
C GLY A 74 -4.62 -9.93 1.87
N SER A 75 -3.61 -9.12 2.19
CA SER A 75 -3.03 -9.05 3.54
C SER A 75 -4.03 -8.59 4.61
N VAL A 76 -4.98 -7.71 4.29
CA VAL A 76 -6.09 -7.39 5.21
C VAL A 76 -6.98 -8.61 5.46
N GLY A 77 -7.25 -9.42 4.43
CA GLY A 77 -8.00 -10.67 4.57
C GLY A 77 -7.30 -11.67 5.49
N GLU A 78 -6.00 -11.88 5.28
CA GLU A 78 -5.15 -12.73 6.12
C GLU A 78 -5.13 -12.24 7.58
N LEU A 79 -4.94 -10.93 7.80
CA LEU A 79 -4.99 -10.33 9.13
C LEU A 79 -6.32 -10.64 9.81
N ARG A 80 -7.45 -10.45 9.12
CA ARG A 80 -8.78 -10.73 9.68
C ARG A 80 -8.92 -12.19 10.09
N SER A 81 -8.46 -13.14 9.27
CA SER A 81 -8.48 -14.56 9.62
C SER A 81 -7.70 -14.84 10.91
N HIS A 82 -6.50 -14.27 11.06
CA HIS A 82 -5.71 -14.44 12.28
C HIS A 82 -6.33 -13.73 13.50
N VAL A 83 -7.09 -12.64 13.30
CA VAL A 83 -7.82 -11.96 14.38
C VAL A 83 -8.96 -12.82 14.94
N TYR A 84 -9.67 -13.58 14.10
CA TYR A 84 -10.61 -14.60 14.58
C TYR A 84 -9.89 -15.64 15.44
N ILE A 85 -8.77 -16.18 14.97
CA ILE A 85 -7.98 -17.17 15.73
C ILE A 85 -7.54 -16.59 17.09
N ALA A 86 -7.06 -15.35 17.12
CA ALA A 86 -6.67 -14.68 18.36
C ALA A 86 -7.84 -14.51 19.34
N HIS A 87 -9.05 -14.25 18.84
CA HIS A 87 -10.24 -14.22 19.68
C HIS A 87 -10.61 -15.61 20.21
N ASP A 88 -10.56 -16.64 19.37
CA ASP A 88 -10.85 -18.03 19.75
C ASP A 88 -9.86 -18.57 20.81
N GLN A 89 -8.60 -18.11 20.76
CA GLN A 89 -7.59 -18.41 21.78
C GLN A 89 -7.76 -17.59 23.08
N GLY A 90 -8.76 -16.71 23.15
CA GLY A 90 -9.03 -15.86 24.30
C GLY A 90 -8.01 -14.72 24.48
N TYR A 91 -7.22 -14.39 23.47
CA TYR A 91 -6.26 -13.28 23.52
C TYR A 91 -6.92 -11.91 23.36
N LEU A 92 -8.07 -11.86 22.71
CA LEU A 92 -8.85 -10.64 22.51
C LEU A 92 -10.19 -10.77 23.21
N SER A 93 -10.53 -9.76 24.02
CA SER A 93 -11.91 -9.59 24.45
C SER A 93 -12.82 -9.36 23.24
N LYS A 94 -14.12 -9.61 23.40
CA LYS A 94 -15.12 -9.37 22.34
C LYS A 94 -15.04 -7.95 21.79
N ALA A 95 -14.91 -6.95 22.66
CA ALA A 95 -14.81 -5.54 22.25
C ALA A 95 -13.52 -5.22 21.48
N GLU A 96 -12.39 -5.85 21.84
CA GLU A 96 -11.13 -5.70 21.08
C GLU A 96 -11.22 -6.37 19.71
N PHE A 97 -11.81 -7.58 19.66
CA PHE A 97 -12.05 -8.31 18.43
C PHE A 97 -12.95 -7.52 17.46
N GLU A 98 -14.08 -7.00 17.93
CA GLU A 98 -15.03 -6.22 17.12
C GLU A 98 -14.38 -4.94 16.60
N ARG A 99 -13.71 -4.16 17.47
CA ARG A 99 -13.03 -2.92 17.08
C ARG A 99 -11.97 -3.16 15.99
N LEU A 100 -11.13 -4.18 16.16
CA LEU A 100 -10.07 -4.48 15.21
C LEU A 100 -10.62 -5.03 13.89
N SER A 101 -11.64 -5.89 13.97
CA SER A 101 -12.32 -6.45 12.79
C SER A 101 -12.97 -5.35 11.96
N ASP A 102 -13.66 -4.40 12.60
CA ASP A 102 -14.26 -3.24 11.93
C ASP A 102 -13.21 -2.37 11.25
N LEU A 103 -12.08 -2.10 11.92
CA LEU A 103 -10.99 -1.33 11.34
C LEU A 103 -10.39 -2.03 10.13
N ALA A 104 -10.22 -3.36 10.19
CA ALA A 104 -9.76 -4.16 9.07
C ALA A 104 -10.76 -4.16 7.90
N ILE A 105 -12.06 -4.29 8.17
CA ILE A 105 -13.11 -4.22 7.14
C ILE A 105 -13.10 -2.86 6.44
N ARG A 106 -13.06 -1.77 7.21
CA ARG A 106 -13.00 -0.41 6.65
C ARG A 106 -11.75 -0.20 5.80
N THR A 107 -10.60 -0.70 6.26
CA THR A 107 -9.35 -0.66 5.49
C THR A 107 -9.49 -1.41 4.16
N ALA A 108 -10.05 -2.63 4.16
CA ALA A 108 -10.28 -3.40 2.94
C ALA A 108 -11.25 -2.71 1.97
N GLN A 109 -12.28 -2.04 2.49
CA GLN A 109 -13.24 -1.26 1.69
C GLN A 109 -12.56 -0.07 1.01
N LEU A 110 -11.74 0.69 1.74
CA LEU A 110 -11.00 1.83 1.19
C LEU A 110 -9.98 1.41 0.13
N VAL A 111 -9.22 0.34 0.39
CA VAL A 111 -8.30 -0.24 -0.60
C VAL A 111 -9.07 -0.69 -1.84
N GLY A 112 -10.19 -1.40 -1.67
CA GLY A 112 -11.04 -1.84 -2.77
C GLY A 112 -11.66 -0.69 -3.57
N GLY A 113 -12.10 0.37 -2.88
CA GLY A 113 -12.63 1.58 -3.50
C GLY A 113 -11.58 2.29 -4.35
N LEU A 114 -10.35 2.43 -3.82
CA LEU A 114 -9.23 2.99 -4.55
C LEU A 114 -8.87 2.16 -5.80
N MET A 115 -8.86 0.84 -5.69
CA MET A 115 -8.66 -0.05 -6.85
C MET A 115 -9.71 0.17 -7.93
N ASN A 116 -10.98 0.27 -7.55
CA ASN A 116 -12.09 0.47 -8.48
C ASN A 116 -12.01 1.84 -9.15
N TYR A 117 -11.70 2.88 -8.39
CA TYR A 117 -11.44 4.22 -8.93
C TYR A 117 -10.32 4.20 -9.98
N LEU A 118 -9.19 3.55 -9.69
CA LEU A 118 -8.08 3.44 -10.63
C LEU A 118 -8.45 2.63 -11.89
N ARG A 119 -9.23 1.55 -11.78
CA ARG A 119 -9.68 0.78 -12.95
C ARG A 119 -10.49 1.63 -13.94
N GLY A 120 -11.31 2.55 -13.44
CA GLY A 120 -12.09 3.49 -14.24
C GLY A 120 -11.29 4.67 -14.81
N SER A 121 -10.08 4.93 -14.30
CA SER A 121 -9.25 6.06 -14.75
C SER A 121 -8.58 5.81 -16.10
N SER A 122 -8.64 6.80 -17.00
CA SER A 122 -7.93 6.79 -18.30
C SER A 122 -6.44 7.13 -18.18
N ILE A 123 -6.01 7.66 -17.02
CA ILE A 123 -4.63 8.11 -16.79
C ILE A 123 -3.75 6.89 -16.48
N LYS A 124 -2.81 6.55 -17.39
CA LYS A 124 -1.92 5.39 -17.21
C LYS A 124 -0.90 5.53 -16.07
N GLY A 125 -0.65 6.76 -15.60
CA GLY A 125 0.37 7.09 -14.61
C GLY A 125 1.48 7.97 -15.19
N THR A 126 2.24 8.64 -14.33
CA THR A 126 3.28 9.61 -14.71
C THR A 126 4.46 8.95 -15.42
N LYS A 127 4.75 7.68 -15.14
CA LYS A 127 5.85 6.95 -15.79
C LYS A 127 5.68 6.72 -17.30
N PHE A 128 4.46 6.89 -17.82
CA PHE A 128 4.12 6.71 -19.24
C PHE A 128 3.96 8.03 -20.01
N LYS A 129 4.20 9.19 -19.36
CA LYS A 129 4.28 10.46 -20.09
C LYS A 129 5.54 10.42 -20.95
N LYS A 130 5.38 10.45 -22.29
CA LYS A 130 6.52 10.55 -23.22
C LYS A 130 7.35 11.77 -22.83
N VAL A 131 8.67 11.61 -22.73
CA VAL A 131 9.61 12.74 -22.74
C VAL A 131 9.45 13.39 -24.10
N VAL A 132 8.62 14.43 -24.18
CA VAL A 132 8.55 15.30 -25.35
C VAL A 132 9.71 16.28 -25.20
N GLY A 133 10.79 16.07 -25.96
CA GLY A 133 11.87 17.05 -26.12
C GLY A 133 13.25 16.59 -25.70
N LEU A 134 13.91 15.80 -26.53
CA LEU A 134 15.35 15.92 -26.74
C LEU A 134 15.62 15.76 -28.24
N SER A 135 15.53 16.89 -28.95
CA SER A 135 16.09 17.04 -30.28
C SER A 135 17.61 17.01 -30.13
N VAL A 136 18.23 15.83 -30.21
CA VAL A 136 19.68 15.74 -30.39
C VAL A 136 19.96 16.08 -31.84
N VAL A 137 20.15 17.38 -32.13
CA VAL A 137 20.85 17.79 -33.35
C VAL A 137 22.31 17.41 -33.14
N SER A 138 22.67 16.26 -33.70
CA SER A 138 24.04 15.82 -33.87
C SER A 138 24.79 16.85 -34.72
N THR A 139 25.68 17.62 -34.10
CA THR A 139 26.68 18.42 -34.82
C THR A 139 27.72 17.46 -35.41
N ARG A 140 27.45 16.97 -36.62
CA ARG A 140 28.49 16.40 -37.49
C ARG A 140 29.22 17.55 -38.18
N GLY A 141 30.48 17.73 -37.77
CA GLY A 141 31.62 18.00 -38.65
C GLY A 141 31.73 19.39 -39.28
N ASP A 142 32.57 20.23 -38.67
CA ASP A 142 33.39 21.19 -39.42
C ASP A 142 34.83 21.08 -38.92
N PHE A 143 35.55 20.12 -39.51
CA PHE A 143 37.01 20.09 -39.56
C PHE A 143 37.38 20.10 -41.05
N ALA A 144 37.62 21.28 -41.62
CA ALA A 144 38.25 21.40 -42.92
C ALA A 144 38.97 22.77 -43.06
N GLN A 145 40.30 22.68 -43.00
CA GLN A 145 41.29 23.41 -43.80
C GLN A 145 41.58 24.90 -43.51
N ARG A 146 42.74 25.10 -42.87
CA ARG A 146 43.64 26.24 -43.09
C ARG A 146 44.79 25.78 -43.98
N GLU A 147 44.79 26.18 -45.24
CA GLU A 147 45.94 26.43 -46.13
C GLU A 147 45.40 27.52 -47.08
N THR A 148 45.92 28.74 -47.16
CA THR A 148 47.28 29.25 -47.37
C THR A 148 47.37 30.67 -46.82
#